data_AF-A0A1T4ZWP1-F1
#
_entry.id   AF-A0A1T4ZWP1-F1
#
_cell.length_a   1.000
_cell.length_b   1.000
_cell.length_c   1.000
_cell.angle_alpha   90.00
_cell.angle_beta   90.00
_cell.angle_gamma   90.00
#
_symmetry.space_group_name_H-M   'P 1'
#
loop_
_entity.id
_entity.type
_entity.pdbx_description
1 polymer ?
#
loop_
_entity_poly.entity_id
_entity_poly.type
_entity_poly.pdbx_seq_one_letter_code
_entity_poly.pdbx_strand_id
1 'polypeptide(L)'
;MLGILHYRLPVISDFRPPTSDLKSVFKLLSAFYFLTLIGSCGRPDCKNTNPVFNAHAPQTKVYKGELAKQLKLVDKSKLSYWVALYQENDHRKYIHAYIQGDGLCAVIVFTIKDSQQGIEGILRTKGKSYGNARLTNVKFDVVQDNSNTEFVFKSLDSIID
;
A
#
# COMPACT_ATOMS: atom_id res chain seq x y z
N MET A 1 -3.28 86.01 -25.53
CA MET A 1 -3.99 84.96 -26.28
C MET A 1 -3.03 84.34 -27.29
N LEU A 2 -2.17 83.42 -26.84
CA LEU A 2 -1.43 82.47 -27.69
C LEU A 2 -2.38 81.28 -27.91
N GLY A 3 -2.56 80.66 -29.07
CA GLY A 3 -1.60 80.32 -30.12
C GLY A 3 -1.65 78.80 -30.26
N ILE A 4 -2.47 78.30 -31.19
CA ILE A 4 -2.67 76.87 -31.48
C ILE A 4 -1.38 76.30 -32.07
N LEU A 5 -0.84 75.22 -31.51
CA LEU A 5 0.14 74.36 -32.21
C LEU A 5 -0.35 72.91 -32.22
N HIS A 6 -0.74 72.46 -33.40
CA HIS A 6 -0.99 71.07 -33.75
C HIS A 6 0.31 70.26 -33.66
N TYR A 7 0.38 69.27 -32.77
CA TYR A 7 1.37 68.19 -32.87
C TYR A 7 0.68 66.91 -33.35
N ARG A 8 0.98 66.51 -34.59
CA ARG A 8 0.71 65.16 -35.13
C ARG A 8 1.64 64.18 -34.42
N LEU A 9 1.08 63.21 -33.70
CA LEU A 9 1.83 62.05 -33.23
C LEU A 9 2.02 61.05 -34.39
N PRO A 10 3.20 60.40 -34.49
CA PRO A 10 3.46 59.41 -35.53
C PRO A 10 2.65 58.14 -35.26
N VAL A 11 2.08 57.59 -36.34
CA VAL A 11 1.50 56.24 -36.33
C VAL A 11 2.66 55.25 -36.17
N ILE A 12 2.72 54.61 -35.00
CA ILE A 12 3.66 53.52 -34.74
C ILE A 12 3.16 52.30 -35.50
N SER A 13 3.83 52.02 -36.63
CA SER A 13 3.75 50.77 -37.38
C SER A 13 4.31 49.62 -36.55
N ASP A 14 3.66 48.46 -36.63
CA ASP A 14 4.18 47.13 -36.32
C ASP A 14 4.58 46.81 -34.87
N PHE A 15 3.56 46.56 -34.03
CA PHE A 15 3.72 45.62 -32.93
C PHE A 15 3.29 44.21 -33.40
N ARG A 16 4.22 43.48 -34.02
CA ARG A 16 4.02 42.05 -34.32
C ARG A 16 4.41 41.26 -33.06
N PRO A 17 3.47 40.61 -32.35
CA PRO A 17 3.83 39.80 -31.19
C PRO A 17 4.74 38.64 -31.65
N PRO A 18 5.73 38.22 -30.84
CA PRO A 18 6.50 37.03 -31.14
C PRO A 18 5.53 35.86 -31.15
N THR A 19 5.32 35.26 -32.32
CA THR A 19 4.63 33.98 -32.44
C THR A 19 5.54 32.91 -31.87
N SER A 20 5.66 32.87 -30.54
CA SER A 20 6.15 31.70 -29.84
C SER A 20 5.20 30.57 -30.21
N ASP A 21 5.73 29.63 -30.99
CA ASP A 21 5.02 28.55 -31.65
C ASP A 21 4.09 27.82 -30.66
N LEU A 22 2.80 28.13 -30.70
CA LEU A 22 1.76 27.64 -29.77
C LEU A 22 1.78 26.11 -29.66
N LYS A 23 2.20 25.43 -30.75
CA LYS A 23 2.38 23.98 -30.85
C LYS A 23 3.46 23.44 -29.92
N SER A 24 4.48 24.23 -29.60
CA SER A 24 5.59 23.84 -28.73
C SER A 24 5.19 23.85 -27.25
N VAL A 25 4.34 24.80 -26.86
CA VAL A 25 3.79 24.88 -25.50
C VAL A 25 2.83 23.71 -25.22
N PHE A 26 1.97 23.35 -26.17
CA PHE A 26 1.09 22.18 -26.05
C PHE A 26 1.86 20.85 -25.93
N LYS A 27 2.99 20.71 -26.64
CA LYS A 27 3.86 19.53 -26.52
C LYS A 27 4.49 19.41 -25.13
N LEU A 28 4.95 20.53 -24.56
CA LEU A 28 5.56 20.56 -23.22
C LEU A 28 4.51 20.28 -22.12
N LEU A 29 3.30 20.84 -22.25
CA LEU A 29 2.19 20.58 -21.31
C LEU A 29 1.70 19.13 -21.38
N SER A 30 1.61 18.56 -22.58
CA SER A 30 1.26 17.14 -22.78
C SER A 30 2.31 16.19 -22.20
N ALA A 31 3.59 16.52 -22.29
CA ALA A 31 4.66 15.69 -21.74
C ALA A 31 4.68 15.72 -20.19
N PHE A 32 4.31 16.84 -19.58
CA PHE A 32 4.23 16.98 -18.13
C PHE A 32 3.02 16.22 -17.54
N TYR A 33 1.91 16.13 -18.27
CA TYR A 33 0.70 15.40 -17.86
C TYR A 33 0.89 13.88 -17.82
N PHE A 34 1.72 13.31 -18.70
CA PHE A 34 2.04 11.88 -18.67
C PHE A 34 2.98 11.49 -17.50
N LEU A 35 3.69 12.45 -16.91
CA LEU A 35 4.71 12.18 -15.88
C LEU A 35 4.12 12.01 -14.47
N THR A 36 2.88 12.45 -14.23
CA THR A 36 2.27 12.46 -12.89
C THR A 36 1.52 11.18 -12.50
N LEU A 37 1.49 10.15 -13.35
CA LEU A 37 0.62 8.97 -13.18
C LEU A 37 1.29 7.72 -12.58
N ILE A 38 2.55 7.79 -12.14
CA ILE A 38 3.24 6.62 -11.55
C ILE A 38 3.10 6.59 -10.02
N GLY A 39 1.86 6.71 -9.53
CA GLY A 39 1.55 6.37 -8.15
C GLY A 39 1.49 4.85 -8.02
N SER A 40 2.56 4.22 -7.53
CA SER A 40 2.58 2.77 -7.28
C SER A 40 1.59 2.44 -6.14
N CYS A 41 0.51 1.72 -6.44
CA CYS A 41 -0.44 1.16 -5.47
C CYS A 41 0.14 -0.03 -4.70
N GLY A 42 1.40 0.05 -4.27
CA GLY A 42 2.06 -0.97 -3.47
C GLY A 42 1.77 -0.83 -1.97
N ARG A 43 2.08 -1.89 -1.23
CA ARG A 43 2.18 -1.83 0.24
C ARG A 43 3.15 -0.69 0.63
N PRO A 44 2.78 0.21 1.56
CA PRO A 44 3.67 1.27 2.00
C PRO A 44 4.88 0.69 2.75
N ASP A 45 6.03 1.36 2.61
CA ASP A 45 7.20 1.02 3.40
C ASP A 45 6.93 1.25 4.89
N CYS A 46 7.27 0.25 5.71
CA CYS A 46 7.28 0.38 7.15
C CYS A 46 8.61 -0.13 7.70
N LYS A 47 9.05 0.47 8.80
CA LYS A 47 10.26 0.05 9.51
C LYS A 47 9.89 -0.56 10.84
N ASN A 48 10.26 -1.82 11.03
CA ASN A 48 10.14 -2.49 12.32
C ASN A 48 11.22 -1.99 13.29
N THR A 49 10.83 -1.58 14.49
CA THR A 49 11.74 -1.22 15.59
C THR A 49 11.78 -2.26 16.70
N ASN A 50 10.90 -3.27 16.66
CA ASN A 50 10.85 -4.31 17.69
C ASN A 50 12.00 -5.31 17.50
N PRO A 51 12.92 -5.45 18.47
CA PRO A 51 14.08 -6.33 18.36
C PRO A 51 13.70 -7.81 18.22
N VAL A 52 12.57 -8.24 18.80
CA VAL A 52 12.09 -9.62 18.70
C VAL A 52 11.76 -9.98 17.25
N PHE A 53 11.10 -9.08 16.54
CA PHE A 53 10.74 -9.32 15.13
C PHE A 53 11.96 -9.31 14.20
N ASN A 54 13.08 -8.69 14.61
CA ASN A 54 14.33 -8.71 13.87
C ASN A 54 15.17 -9.98 14.17
N ALA A 55 15.08 -10.50 15.40
CA ALA A 55 15.90 -11.63 15.86
C ALA A 55 15.27 -13.00 15.60
N HIS A 56 13.96 -13.07 15.34
CA HIS A 56 13.23 -14.32 15.24
C HIS A 56 12.37 -14.41 13.98
N ALA A 57 12.27 -15.61 13.43
CA ALA A 57 11.39 -15.85 12.28
C ALA A 57 9.90 -15.84 12.70
N PRO A 58 8.97 -15.45 11.79
CA PRO A 58 7.53 -15.36 12.08
C PRO A 58 6.87 -16.66 12.58
N GLN A 59 7.50 -17.81 12.32
CA GLN A 59 6.98 -19.11 12.72
C GLN A 59 7.32 -19.49 14.16
N THR A 60 8.29 -18.81 14.78
CA THR A 60 8.77 -19.17 16.12
C THR A 60 7.78 -18.77 17.21
N LYS A 61 7.75 -19.54 18.31
CA LYS A 61 6.94 -19.23 19.49
C LYS A 61 7.18 -17.81 20.02
N VAL A 62 8.46 -17.41 20.10
CA VAL A 62 8.87 -16.11 20.62
C VAL A 62 8.28 -14.97 19.79
N TYR A 63 8.39 -15.07 18.46
CA TYR A 63 7.82 -14.09 17.54
C TYR A 63 6.30 -14.00 17.67
N LYS A 64 5.61 -15.15 17.61
CA LYS A 64 4.14 -15.18 17.67
C LYS A 64 3.60 -14.66 18.99
N GLY A 65 4.28 -15.00 20.09
CA GLY A 65 3.98 -14.48 21.42
C GLY A 65 4.12 -12.96 21.51
N GLU A 66 5.19 -12.40 20.95
CA GLU A 66 5.37 -10.94 20.89
C GLU A 66 4.33 -10.26 20.00
N LEU A 67 4.04 -10.81 18.82
CA LEU A 67 3.01 -10.28 17.94
C LEU A 67 1.63 -10.27 18.61
N ALA A 68 1.28 -11.34 19.33
CA ALA A 68 0.04 -11.40 20.09
C ALA A 68 -0.01 -10.37 21.23
N LYS A 69 1.12 -10.02 21.86
CA LYS A 69 1.19 -8.93 22.85
C LYS A 69 0.96 -7.58 22.18
N GLN A 70 1.66 -7.29 21.08
CA GLN A 70 1.51 -6.03 20.34
C GLN A 70 0.07 -5.85 19.83
N LEU A 71 -0.56 -6.91 19.33
CA LEU A 71 -1.96 -6.91 18.86
C LEU A 71 -3.00 -6.58 19.95
N LYS A 72 -2.63 -6.65 21.24
CA LYS A 72 -3.49 -6.21 22.36
C LYS A 72 -3.36 -4.71 22.65
N LEU A 73 -2.25 -4.09 22.22
CA LEU A 73 -1.93 -2.69 22.50
C LEU A 73 -2.36 -1.76 21.36
N VAL A 74 -2.37 -2.27 20.13
CA VAL A 74 -2.70 -1.48 18.94
C VAL A 74 -4.20 -1.46 18.64
N ASP A 75 -4.64 -0.39 18.00
CA ASP A 75 -5.97 -0.29 17.41
C ASP A 75 -6.05 -1.13 16.13
N LYS A 76 -6.74 -2.28 16.24
CA LYS A 76 -6.93 -3.22 15.12
C LYS A 76 -7.60 -2.59 13.90
N SER A 77 -8.42 -1.55 14.08
CA SER A 77 -9.10 -0.87 12.96
C SER A 77 -8.13 -0.09 12.05
N LYS A 78 -6.94 0.23 12.57
CA LYS A 78 -5.88 0.91 11.82
C LYS A 78 -4.89 -0.05 11.15
N LEU A 79 -5.03 -1.35 11.39
CA LEU A 79 -4.15 -2.36 10.80
C LEU A 79 -4.55 -2.65 9.37
N SER A 80 -3.54 -2.78 8.52
CA SER A 80 -3.67 -3.21 7.14
C SER A 80 -2.82 -4.44 6.88
N TYR A 81 -3.31 -5.25 5.95
CA TYR A 81 -2.79 -6.59 5.68
C TYR A 81 -2.49 -6.73 4.19
N TRP A 82 -1.34 -7.30 3.85
CA TRP A 82 -0.97 -7.62 2.48
C TRP A 82 -0.39 -9.01 2.40
N VAL A 83 -0.74 -9.77 1.37
CA VAL A 83 -0.19 -11.11 1.17
C VAL A 83 1.30 -11.03 0.91
N ALA A 84 2.08 -11.76 1.70
CA ALA A 84 3.51 -11.95 1.49
C ALA A 84 3.75 -13.23 0.68
N LEU A 85 3.25 -14.37 1.17
CA LEU A 85 3.35 -15.66 0.49
C LEU A 85 2.33 -16.67 1.00
N TYR A 86 2.10 -17.71 0.20
CA TYR A 86 1.42 -18.94 0.60
C TYR A 86 2.45 -20.02 0.93
N GLN A 87 2.22 -20.76 2.00
CA GLN A 87 3.05 -21.90 2.39
C GLN A 87 2.16 -23.09 2.77
N GLU A 88 2.60 -24.31 2.43
CA GLU A 88 1.90 -25.54 2.79
C GLU A 88 2.92 -26.58 3.25
N ASN A 89 2.80 -27.05 4.49
CA ASN A 89 3.64 -28.10 5.08
C ASN A 89 2.75 -29.09 5.84
N ASP A 90 3.01 -30.39 5.72
CA ASP A 90 2.27 -31.44 6.46
C ASP A 90 0.75 -31.31 6.34
N HIS A 91 0.25 -31.03 5.14
CA HIS A 91 -1.17 -30.76 4.84
C HIS A 91 -1.79 -29.56 5.54
N ARG A 92 -0.99 -28.74 6.24
CA ARG A 92 -1.42 -27.48 6.83
C ARG A 92 -1.10 -26.33 5.90
N LYS A 93 -2.08 -25.46 5.70
CA LYS A 93 -1.99 -24.31 4.82
C LYS A 93 -1.80 -23.04 5.64
N TYR A 94 -0.88 -22.20 5.16
CA TYR A 94 -0.52 -20.95 5.81
C TYR A 94 -0.53 -19.82 4.79
N ILE A 95 -1.04 -18.67 5.22
CA ILE A 95 -0.90 -17.41 4.49
C ILE A 95 -0.05 -16.49 5.35
N HIS A 96 1.11 -16.13 4.84
CA HIS A 96 1.94 -15.10 5.44
C HIS A 96 1.44 -13.76 4.92
N ALA A 97 1.18 -12.82 5.82
CA ALA A 97 0.78 -11.47 5.46
C ALA A 97 1.64 -10.45 6.19
N TYR A 98 2.02 -9.37 5.51
CA TYR A 98 2.51 -8.17 6.16
C TYR A 98 1.37 -7.55 6.95
N ILE A 99 1.62 -7.20 8.21
CA ILE A 99 0.70 -6.48 9.08
C ILE A 99 1.35 -5.14 9.45
N GLN A 100 0.68 -4.04 9.13
CA GLN A 100 1.21 -2.69 9.33
C GLN A 100 0.12 -1.74 9.82
N GLY A 101 0.48 -0.78 10.67
CA GLY A 101 -0.41 0.27 11.16
C GLY A 101 -0.26 0.47 12.67
N ASP A 102 -0.60 1.67 13.15
CA ASP A 102 -0.57 2.02 14.58
C ASP A 102 0.78 1.69 15.27
N GLY A 103 1.90 1.92 14.56
CA GLY A 103 3.25 1.61 15.04
C GLY A 103 3.69 0.15 14.89
N LEU A 104 2.79 -0.76 14.49
CA LEU A 104 3.12 -2.15 14.18
C LEU A 104 3.65 -2.27 12.73
N CYS A 105 4.72 -3.06 12.56
CA CYS A 105 5.30 -3.40 11.27
C CYS A 105 5.89 -4.82 11.39
N ALA A 106 5.15 -5.83 10.95
CA ALA A 106 5.50 -7.23 11.17
C ALA A 106 4.96 -8.15 10.07
N VAL A 107 5.20 -9.46 10.21
CA VAL A 107 4.61 -10.52 9.39
C VAL A 107 3.75 -11.40 10.29
N ILE A 108 2.47 -11.49 9.99
CA ILE A 108 1.56 -12.45 10.62
C ILE A 108 1.49 -13.72 9.77
N VAL A 109 1.46 -14.88 10.43
CA VAL A 109 1.27 -16.18 9.78
C VAL A 109 -0.12 -16.68 10.14
N PHE A 110 -1.05 -16.61 9.19
CA PHE A 110 -2.38 -17.16 9.35
C PHE A 110 -2.38 -18.66 9.10
N THR A 111 -2.92 -19.42 10.05
CA THR A 111 -3.22 -20.85 9.89
C THR A 111 -4.64 -20.99 9.31
N ILE A 112 -4.75 -21.70 8.20
CA ILE A 112 -6.04 -21.97 7.55
C ILE A 112 -6.51 -23.35 8.03
N LYS A 113 -7.61 -23.37 8.81
CA LYS A 113 -8.23 -24.59 9.33
C LYS A 113 -9.58 -24.84 8.65
N ASP A 114 -10.62 -24.18 9.15
CA ASP A 114 -12.01 -24.55 8.84
C ASP A 114 -12.70 -23.60 7.86
N SER A 115 -12.15 -22.39 7.66
CA SER A 115 -12.73 -21.39 6.78
C SER A 115 -11.77 -20.96 5.69
N GLN A 116 -12.31 -20.82 4.48
CA GLN A 116 -11.61 -20.31 3.30
C GLN A 116 -12.29 -19.05 2.75
N GLN A 117 -13.26 -18.50 3.47
CA GLN A 117 -14.09 -17.39 3.02
C GLN A 117 -13.24 -16.18 2.62
N GLY A 118 -13.28 -15.84 1.33
CA GLY A 118 -12.59 -14.69 0.76
C GLY A 118 -11.13 -14.95 0.34
N ILE A 119 -10.58 -16.14 0.63
CA ILE A 119 -9.20 -16.52 0.26
C ILE A 119 -9.14 -17.68 -0.74
N GLU A 120 -10.26 -18.11 -1.28
CA GLU A 120 -10.36 -19.26 -2.19
C GLU A 120 -9.41 -19.09 -3.39
N GLY A 121 -9.32 -17.87 -3.92
CA GLY A 121 -8.38 -17.52 -4.99
C GLY A 121 -6.91 -17.71 -4.60
N ILE A 122 -6.51 -17.25 -3.40
CA ILE A 122 -5.15 -17.41 -2.88
C ILE A 122 -4.82 -18.91 -2.75
N LEU A 123 -5.73 -19.68 -2.19
CA LEU A 123 -5.56 -21.12 -1.99
C LEU A 123 -5.46 -21.87 -3.33
N ARG A 124 -6.36 -21.56 -4.28
CA ARG A 124 -6.39 -22.18 -5.61
C ARG A 124 -5.09 -21.93 -6.40
N THR A 125 -4.56 -20.71 -6.31
CA THR A 125 -3.37 -20.28 -7.05
C THR A 125 -2.07 -20.52 -6.29
N LYS A 126 -2.14 -21.04 -5.06
CA LYS A 126 -1.01 -21.15 -4.13
C LYS A 126 -0.24 -19.83 -4.01
N GLY A 127 -0.97 -18.71 -3.95
CA GLY A 127 -0.43 -17.36 -3.78
C GLY A 127 0.26 -16.72 -4.99
N LYS A 128 0.40 -17.42 -6.14
CA LYS A 128 1.19 -16.92 -7.30
C LYS A 128 0.67 -15.62 -7.94
N SER A 129 -0.60 -15.29 -7.74
CA SER A 129 -1.26 -14.12 -8.33
C SER A 129 -1.70 -13.09 -7.30
N TYR A 130 -1.21 -13.18 -6.06
CA TYR A 130 -1.69 -12.33 -4.97
C TYR A 130 -0.55 -11.67 -4.20
N GLY A 131 0.70 -11.74 -4.67
CA GLY A 131 1.83 -11.13 -3.97
C GLY A 131 1.64 -9.62 -3.82
N ASN A 132 1.69 -9.12 -2.59
CA ASN A 132 1.37 -7.74 -2.21
C ASN A 132 -0.09 -7.31 -2.43
N ALA A 133 -1.01 -8.23 -2.72
CA ALA A 133 -2.44 -7.91 -2.73
C ALA A 133 -2.89 -7.55 -1.31
N ARG A 134 -3.69 -6.48 -1.17
CA ARG A 134 -4.23 -6.01 0.09
C ARG A 134 -5.44 -6.85 0.49
N LEU A 135 -5.47 -7.29 1.75
CA LEU A 135 -6.59 -8.01 2.35
C LEU A 135 -7.44 -7.02 3.17
N THR A 136 -8.74 -6.95 2.90
CA THR A 136 -9.65 -6.02 3.59
C THR A 136 -10.44 -6.72 4.68
N ASN A 137 -10.65 -6.02 5.80
CA ASN A 137 -11.44 -6.49 6.95
C ASN A 137 -11.11 -7.93 7.40
N VAL A 138 -9.81 -8.23 7.55
CA VAL A 138 -9.34 -9.57 7.93
C VAL A 138 -9.81 -9.91 9.34
N LYS A 139 -10.48 -11.05 9.47
CA LYS A 139 -10.97 -11.61 10.74
C LYS A 139 -10.19 -12.87 11.07
N PHE A 140 -9.68 -12.96 12.28
CA PHE A 140 -8.90 -14.09 12.77
C PHE A 140 -8.99 -14.20 14.29
N ASP A 141 -8.79 -15.41 14.80
CA ASP A 141 -8.66 -15.68 16.22
C ASP A 141 -7.18 -15.74 16.63
N VAL A 142 -6.88 -15.28 17.83
CA VAL A 142 -5.59 -15.53 18.49
C VAL A 142 -5.78 -16.67 19.48
N VAL A 143 -5.28 -17.85 19.13
CA VAL A 143 -5.32 -19.02 20.01
C VAL A 143 -3.97 -19.12 20.71
N GLN A 144 -3.97 -18.94 22.02
CA GLN A 144 -2.75 -18.95 22.83
C GLN A 144 -2.86 -19.99 23.93
N ASP A 145 -1.89 -20.89 23.98
CA ASP A 145 -1.71 -21.86 25.06
C ASP A 145 -0.30 -21.72 25.68
N ASN A 146 0.01 -22.52 26.69
CA ASN A 146 1.30 -22.46 27.40
C ASN A 146 2.51 -22.74 26.47
N SER A 147 2.28 -23.49 25.38
CA SER A 147 3.30 -23.98 24.47
C SER A 147 3.38 -23.20 23.15
N ASN A 148 2.29 -22.60 22.67
CA ASN A 148 2.19 -22.06 21.33
C ASN A 148 1.24 -20.85 21.23
N THR A 149 1.36 -20.11 20.14
CA THR A 149 0.42 -19.05 19.75
C THR A 149 0.12 -19.21 18.26
N GLU A 150 -1.15 -19.28 17.91
CA GLU A 150 -1.62 -19.42 16.53
C GLU A 150 -2.58 -18.29 16.16
N PHE A 151 -2.50 -17.85 14.91
CA PHE A 151 -3.43 -16.88 14.32
C PHE A 151 -4.32 -17.61 13.34
N VAL A 152 -5.53 -17.99 13.76
CA VAL A 152 -6.43 -18.82 12.96
C VAL A 152 -7.31 -17.94 12.10
N PHE A 153 -7.15 -18.01 10.78
CA PHE A 153 -7.93 -17.23 9.84
C PHE A 153 -9.43 -17.60 9.92
N LYS A 154 -10.30 -16.60 9.80
CA LYS A 154 -11.75 -16.79 9.73
C LYS A 154 -12.33 -16.32 8.41
N SER A 155 -12.09 -15.08 8.02
CA SER A 155 -12.61 -14.53 6.78
C SER A 155 -11.96 -13.19 6.45
N LEU A 156 -12.24 -12.71 5.26
CA LEU A 156 -11.99 -11.34 4.82
C LEU A 156 -13.15 -10.90 3.95
N ASP A 157 -13.26 -9.60 3.69
CA ASP A 157 -14.34 -9.07 2.85
C ASP A 157 -13.94 -9.09 1.37
N SER A 158 -12.73 -8.64 1.05
CA SER A 158 -12.21 -8.63 -0.32
C SER A 158 -10.68 -8.63 -0.39
N ILE A 159 -10.16 -8.95 -1.57
CA ILE A 159 -8.76 -8.81 -1.94
C ILE A 159 -8.67 -7.71 -3.00
N ILE A 160 -7.77 -6.75 -2.79
CA ILE A 160 -7.46 -5.67 -3.74
C ILE A 160 -6.05 -5.92 -4.26
N ASP A 161 -5.93 -6.20 -5.55
CA ASP A 161 -4.67 -6.43 -6.28
C ASP A 161 -4.55 -5.40 -7.42
#